data_AF-A0A5B8TE25-F1
#
_entry.id   AF-A0A5B8TE25-F1
#
_cell.length_a   1.000
_cell.length_b   1.000
_cell.length_c   1.000
_cell.angle_alpha   90.00
_cell.angle_beta   90.00
_cell.angle_gamma   90.00
#
_symmetry.space_group_name_H-M   'P 1'
#
loop_
_entity.id
_entity.type
_entity.pdbx_description
1 polymer ?
#
loop_
_entity_poly.entity_id
_entity_poly.type
_entity_poly.pdbx_seq_one_letter_code
_entity_poly.pdbx_strand_id
1 'polypeptide(L)'
;MNLVALSIAQPLKNLLLATNLGLNKNHPLAGWNILTILYREGPTSGLPNTLDFLARRYNSDYLDTVNEETPISDDVLRKILVVLTEQAGLVEVNLRKVRRHMQSGKTITQQTALYRITSSGIEYLRMMQRVVDAESTVTANTLRIDEYCRLVQKLVARESDAATTQLYNDFADMLTAYEDVMKGMHKLDEDLDELANDLAFNHGGTAAGHLQTMLREKAVPAYQKLLGQAARIKGLTAVPDFAERVARSQQGSDDLDTASAVGDKAGMLLRFERTQAYVTRQLGQMNLSFTSSSQAIDNSLDSIYLLFQTILNAIKVLSQAFEHVRNQTIDVKALTAEIDQLLQHYDRLTVYQPILRHAPFDRDDVEDPNDLLDASGMDPVTYVAEKKTRKVYTAADNPELVATAAPTADRQAALAEFKQLVLRGPQHLVVDHDLEFATLAARDELVRLYSATNYHHYASFTIFGRAVRRVQQLSRPIPLRLHCRGEKYSVYLPAGFEAWFE
;
A
#
# COMPACT_ATOMS: atom_id res chain seq x y z
N MET A 1 40.08 -2.97 -2.97
CA MET A 1 38.82 -3.61 -3.37
C MET A 1 38.04 -3.89 -2.10
N ASN A 2 37.06 -3.05 -1.77
CA ASN A 2 36.25 -3.23 -0.58
C ASN A 2 35.18 -4.30 -0.86
N LEU A 3 35.35 -5.47 -0.25
CA LEU A 3 34.33 -6.49 -0.09
C LEU A 3 33.21 -5.92 0.79
N VAL A 4 32.25 -5.24 0.17
CA VAL A 4 30.98 -4.94 0.83
C VAL A 4 30.07 -6.11 0.55
N ALA A 5 30.23 -7.21 1.30
CA ALA A 5 29.08 -8.04 1.60
C ALA A 5 28.09 -7.10 2.27
N LEU A 6 27.00 -6.75 1.57
CA LEU A 6 25.97 -5.89 2.12
C LEU A 6 25.41 -6.59 3.35
N SER A 7 25.84 -6.19 4.53
CA SER A 7 25.29 -6.69 5.78
C SER A 7 23.85 -6.23 5.86
N ILE A 8 22.92 -7.11 5.48
CA ILE A 8 21.48 -6.89 5.62
C ILE A 8 21.22 -6.71 7.12
N ALA A 9 20.58 -5.61 7.51
CA ALA A 9 20.19 -5.40 8.90
C ALA A 9 19.33 -6.58 9.38
N GLN A 10 19.59 -7.11 10.58
CA GLN A 10 18.90 -8.29 11.09
C GLN A 10 17.36 -8.21 11.03
N PRO A 11 16.71 -7.06 11.33
CA PRO A 11 15.26 -6.92 11.19
C PRO A 11 14.78 -7.09 9.74
N LEU A 12 15.50 -6.49 8.77
CA LEU A 12 15.22 -6.66 7.35
C LEU A 12 15.42 -8.11 6.92
N LYS A 13 16.47 -8.79 7.41
CA LYS A 13 16.72 -10.21 7.12
C LYS A 13 15.55 -11.08 7.59
N ASN A 14 15.05 -10.86 8.80
CA ASN A 14 13.92 -11.62 9.36
C ASN A 14 12.63 -11.39 8.55
N LEU A 15 12.36 -10.14 8.18
CA LEU A 15 11.20 -9.78 7.38
C LEU A 15 11.28 -10.42 5.97
N LEU A 16 12.45 -10.39 5.35
CA LEU A 16 12.69 -11.02 4.04
C LEU A 16 12.53 -12.53 4.09
N LEU A 17 13.05 -13.19 5.12
CA LEU A 17 12.86 -14.63 5.34
C LEU A 17 11.37 -14.99 5.50
N ALA A 18 10.60 -14.15 6.20
CA ALA A 18 9.16 -14.33 6.34
C ALA A 18 8.41 -14.17 5.01
N THR A 19 8.86 -13.25 4.15
CA THR A 19 8.29 -13.08 2.80
C THR A 19 8.72 -14.14 1.79
N ASN A 20 9.87 -14.80 2.00
CA ASN A 20 10.44 -15.86 1.15
C ASN A 20 10.31 -15.60 -0.36
N LEU A 21 10.88 -14.49 -0.81
CA LEU A 21 10.82 -14.07 -2.20
C LEU A 21 11.66 -15.02 -3.09
N GLY A 22 11.00 -15.72 -4.03
CA GLY A 22 11.64 -16.71 -4.90
C GLY A 22 11.41 -18.17 -4.47
N LEU A 23 10.74 -18.41 -3.34
CA LEU A 23 10.21 -19.71 -2.90
C LEU A 23 11.26 -20.85 -2.85
N ASN A 24 12.53 -20.52 -2.55
CA ASN A 24 13.60 -21.51 -2.47
C ASN A 24 14.05 -21.74 -1.02
N LYS A 25 13.95 -22.99 -0.56
CA LYS A 25 14.33 -23.38 0.80
C LYS A 25 15.84 -23.26 1.08
N ASN A 26 16.68 -23.49 0.07
CA ASN A 26 18.14 -23.48 0.23
C ASN A 26 18.74 -22.08 0.03
N HIS A 27 17.98 -21.18 -0.62
CA HIS A 27 18.40 -19.80 -0.90
C HIS A 27 17.26 -18.81 -0.60
N PRO A 28 16.87 -18.65 0.67
CA PRO A 28 15.64 -17.92 1.05
C PRO A 28 15.73 -16.41 0.82
N LEU A 29 16.94 -15.85 0.68
CA LEU A 29 17.17 -14.43 0.38
C LEU A 29 17.48 -14.16 -1.09
N ALA A 30 17.49 -15.19 -1.94
CA ALA A 30 17.92 -15.06 -3.32
C ALA A 30 17.09 -14.05 -4.12
N GLY A 31 15.77 -14.04 -3.94
CA GLY A 31 14.91 -13.08 -4.62
C GLY A 31 15.28 -11.62 -4.31
N TRP A 32 15.55 -11.31 -3.05
CA TRP A 32 15.96 -9.97 -2.61
C TRP A 32 17.34 -9.57 -3.15
N ASN A 33 18.31 -10.48 -3.04
CA ASN A 33 19.67 -10.25 -3.50
C ASN A 33 19.71 -10.05 -5.03
N ILE A 34 18.95 -10.83 -5.80
CA ILE A 34 18.83 -10.67 -7.25
C ILE A 34 18.22 -9.31 -7.60
N LEU A 35 17.15 -8.90 -6.93
CA LEU A 35 16.57 -7.56 -7.13
C LEU A 35 17.57 -6.45 -6.79
N THR A 36 18.36 -6.63 -5.73
CA THR A 36 19.40 -5.68 -5.31
C THR A 36 20.51 -5.55 -6.36
N ILE A 37 20.96 -6.67 -6.93
CA ILE A 37 21.92 -6.70 -8.04
C ILE A 37 21.34 -5.94 -9.24
N LEU A 38 20.10 -6.24 -9.63
CA LEU A 38 19.44 -5.61 -10.77
C LEU A 38 19.21 -4.10 -10.57
N TYR A 39 18.94 -3.66 -9.33
CA TYR A 39 18.74 -2.26 -8.98
C TYR A 39 20.05 -1.45 -8.99
N ARG A 40 21.10 -1.96 -8.33
CA ARG A 40 22.34 -1.21 -8.11
C ARG A 40 23.32 -1.27 -9.29
N GLU A 41 23.37 -2.42 -9.97
CA GLU A 41 24.43 -2.72 -10.94
C GLU A 41 23.93 -2.84 -12.38
N GLY A 42 22.61 -2.93 -12.58
CA GLY A 42 21.98 -3.02 -13.89
C GLY A 42 22.23 -1.83 -14.83
N PRO A 43 22.16 -0.56 -14.35
CA PRO A 43 22.39 0.60 -15.22
C PRO A 43 23.86 0.98 -15.40
N THR A 44 24.73 0.62 -14.45
CA THR A 44 26.07 1.20 -14.25
C THR A 44 27.22 0.30 -14.69
N SER A 45 27.02 -1.02 -14.73
CA SER A 45 28.12 -1.98 -14.98
C SER A 45 28.53 -2.12 -16.44
N GLY A 46 27.73 -1.61 -17.40
CA GLY A 46 27.97 -1.75 -18.84
C GLY A 46 27.90 -3.20 -19.35
N LEU A 47 27.67 -4.17 -18.46
CA LEU A 47 27.52 -5.59 -18.77
C LEU A 47 26.04 -5.95 -18.89
N PRO A 48 25.66 -6.79 -19.87
CA PRO A 48 24.29 -7.26 -19.99
C PRO A 48 23.92 -8.18 -18.81
N ASN A 49 22.81 -7.88 -18.14
CA ASN A 49 22.22 -8.69 -17.05
C ASN A 49 21.70 -10.05 -17.56
N THR A 50 22.61 -10.94 -17.88
CA THR A 50 22.32 -12.32 -18.30
C THR A 50 22.25 -13.25 -17.08
N LEU A 51 21.72 -14.47 -17.27
CA LEU A 51 21.67 -15.48 -16.21
C LEU A 51 23.07 -15.79 -15.64
N ASP A 52 24.07 -16.00 -16.51
CA ASP A 52 25.46 -16.26 -16.09
C ASP A 52 26.07 -15.10 -15.30
N PHE A 53 25.69 -13.86 -15.63
CA PHE A 53 26.15 -12.67 -14.91
C PHE A 53 25.56 -12.64 -13.50
N LEU A 54 24.24 -12.84 -13.39
CA LEU A 54 23.54 -12.87 -12.11
C LEU A 54 24.04 -14.01 -11.22
N ALA A 55 24.25 -15.22 -11.76
CA ALA A 55 24.77 -16.36 -11.01
C ALA A 55 26.18 -16.10 -10.47
N ARG A 56 27.08 -15.59 -11.33
CA ARG A 56 28.46 -15.26 -10.93
C ARG A 56 28.49 -14.20 -9.85
N ARG A 57 27.69 -13.14 -10.02
CA ARG A 57 27.66 -12.01 -9.09
C ARG A 57 27.05 -12.38 -7.75
N TYR A 58 25.97 -13.16 -7.77
CA TYR A 58 25.35 -13.70 -6.57
C TYR A 58 26.35 -14.54 -5.77
N ASN A 59 27.00 -15.49 -6.44
CA ASN A 59 27.95 -16.42 -5.81
C ASN A 59 29.24 -15.75 -5.33
N SER A 60 29.61 -14.59 -5.86
CA SER A 60 30.82 -13.88 -5.43
C SER A 60 30.57 -12.95 -4.24
N ASP A 61 29.44 -12.23 -4.25
CA ASP A 61 29.27 -11.05 -3.38
C ASP A 61 28.04 -11.13 -2.45
N TYR A 62 27.08 -12.04 -2.68
CA TYR A 62 25.77 -12.04 -2.02
C TYR A 62 25.42 -13.35 -1.29
N LEU A 63 26.34 -14.33 -1.23
CA LEU A 63 26.12 -15.55 -0.44
C LEU A 63 26.03 -15.24 1.05
N ASP A 64 25.02 -15.81 1.72
CA ASP A 64 24.86 -15.68 3.15
C ASP A 64 25.88 -16.56 3.89
N THR A 65 27.05 -15.98 4.17
CA THR A 65 28.14 -16.65 4.88
C THR A 65 27.78 -17.01 6.32
N VAL A 66 26.79 -16.35 6.92
CA VAL A 66 26.34 -16.61 8.29
C VAL A 66 25.57 -17.93 8.40
N ASN A 67 24.86 -18.31 7.34
CA ASN A 67 24.06 -19.54 7.27
C ASN A 67 24.73 -20.64 6.43
N GLU A 68 26.01 -20.49 6.09
CA GLU A 68 26.78 -21.42 5.24
C GLU A 68 26.05 -21.76 3.93
N GLU A 69 25.52 -20.75 3.25
CA GLU A 69 24.77 -20.92 2.00
C GLU A 69 25.66 -21.50 0.88
N THR A 70 25.23 -22.60 0.26
CA THR A 70 25.91 -23.17 -0.91
C THR A 70 25.81 -22.24 -2.13
N PRO A 71 26.75 -22.29 -3.08
CA PRO A 71 26.62 -21.54 -4.34
C PRO A 71 25.32 -21.86 -5.08
N ILE A 72 24.67 -20.83 -5.62
CA ILE A 72 23.45 -20.96 -6.42
C ILE A 72 23.79 -21.60 -7.77
N SER A 73 23.00 -22.60 -8.16
CA SER A 73 23.09 -23.22 -9.49
C SER A 73 22.22 -22.48 -10.51
N ASP A 74 22.57 -22.57 -11.79
CA ASP A 74 21.84 -21.92 -12.88
C ASP A 74 20.37 -22.38 -12.96
N ASP A 75 20.09 -23.64 -12.65
CA ASP A 75 18.73 -24.20 -12.62
C ASP A 75 17.90 -23.61 -11.48
N VAL A 76 18.52 -23.44 -10.31
CA VAL A 76 17.88 -22.82 -9.15
C VAL A 76 17.63 -21.34 -9.42
N LEU A 77 18.61 -20.63 -9.95
CA LEU A 77 18.49 -19.21 -10.29
C LEU A 77 17.39 -19.00 -11.34
N ARG A 78 17.29 -19.86 -12.35
CA ARG A 78 16.21 -19.81 -13.34
C ARG A 78 14.84 -19.92 -12.70
N LYS A 79 14.64 -20.86 -11.77
CA LYS A 79 13.37 -21.02 -11.04
C LYS A 79 13.01 -19.76 -10.24
N ILE A 80 14.00 -19.16 -9.56
CA ILE A 80 13.78 -17.93 -8.80
C ILE A 80 13.44 -16.76 -9.73
N LEU A 81 14.12 -16.63 -10.87
CA LEU A 81 13.83 -15.60 -11.87
C LEU A 81 12.44 -15.76 -12.45
N VAL A 82 11.99 -16.99 -12.73
CA VAL A 82 10.61 -17.28 -13.18
C VAL A 82 9.59 -16.79 -12.14
N VAL A 83 9.81 -17.05 -10.84
CA VAL A 83 8.93 -16.54 -9.78
C VAL A 83 8.94 -15.00 -9.74
N LEU A 84 10.10 -14.37 -9.86
CA LEU A 84 10.21 -12.90 -9.86
C LEU A 84 9.56 -12.25 -11.08
N THR A 85 9.51 -12.95 -12.22
CA THR A 85 8.97 -12.41 -13.48
C THR A 85 7.49 -12.73 -13.66
N GLU A 86 7.09 -13.99 -13.46
CA GLU A 86 5.73 -14.47 -13.77
C GLU A 86 4.76 -14.29 -12.59
N GLN A 87 5.21 -14.53 -11.36
CA GLN A 87 4.34 -14.49 -10.18
C GLN A 87 4.36 -13.13 -9.49
N ALA A 88 5.55 -12.51 -9.39
CA ALA A 88 5.71 -11.26 -8.63
C ALA A 88 5.73 -10.00 -9.51
N GLY A 89 6.00 -10.11 -10.81
CA GLY A 89 6.07 -8.94 -11.72
C GLY A 89 7.17 -7.92 -11.39
N LEU A 90 8.16 -8.30 -10.57
CA LEU A 90 9.22 -7.41 -10.09
C LEU A 90 10.39 -7.30 -11.08
N VAL A 91 10.47 -8.24 -12.02
CA VAL A 91 11.52 -8.32 -13.04
C VAL A 91 10.89 -8.56 -14.42
N GLU A 92 11.39 -7.84 -15.42
CA GLU A 92 11.06 -8.02 -16.83
C GLU A 92 12.17 -8.80 -17.53
N VAL A 93 11.77 -9.67 -18.46
CA VAL A 93 12.67 -10.44 -19.32
C VAL A 93 12.58 -9.94 -20.75
N ASN A 94 13.72 -9.54 -21.30
CA ASN A 94 13.86 -9.16 -22.69
C ASN A 94 14.78 -10.14 -23.41
N LEU A 95 14.28 -10.81 -24.44
CA LEU A 95 15.10 -11.69 -25.27
C LEU A 95 15.85 -10.86 -26.32
N ARG A 96 17.18 -10.95 -26.33
CA ARG A 96 18.02 -10.33 -27.37
C ARG A 96 18.80 -11.38 -28.15
N LYS A 97 18.83 -11.23 -29.46
CA LYS A 97 19.69 -12.02 -30.35
C LYS A 97 21.13 -11.50 -30.20
N VAL A 98 22.04 -12.34 -29.73
CA VAL A 98 23.46 -12.04 -29.58
C VAL A 98 24.26 -12.98 -30.49
N ARG A 99 25.22 -12.42 -31.24
CA ARG A 99 26.15 -13.22 -32.03
C ARG A 99 27.28 -13.70 -31.12
N ARG A 100 27.41 -15.01 -30.92
CA ARG A 100 28.50 -15.63 -30.18
C ARG A 100 29.49 -16.22 -31.18
N HIS A 101 30.78 -15.95 -30.98
CA HIS A 101 31.86 -16.61 -31.71
C HIS A 101 32.17 -17.94 -31.02
N MET A 102 32.12 -19.04 -31.76
CA MET A 102 32.61 -20.32 -31.27
C MET A 102 34.14 -20.37 -31.31
N GLN A 103 34.72 -21.28 -30.52
CA GLN A 103 36.17 -21.56 -30.56
C GLN A 103 36.66 -21.98 -31.96
N SER A 104 35.76 -22.47 -32.82
CA SER A 104 36.00 -22.81 -34.22
C SER A 104 35.96 -21.60 -35.19
N GLY A 105 35.77 -20.38 -34.70
CA GLY A 105 35.69 -19.15 -35.50
C GLY A 105 34.34 -18.87 -36.16
N LYS A 106 33.40 -19.83 -36.16
CA LYS A 106 32.04 -19.65 -36.67
C LYS A 106 31.18 -18.79 -35.75
N THR A 107 30.37 -17.91 -36.33
CA THR A 107 29.39 -17.09 -35.61
C THR A 107 28.04 -17.81 -35.54
N ILE A 108 27.48 -17.93 -34.34
CA ILE A 108 26.12 -18.43 -34.13
C ILE A 108 25.30 -17.35 -33.45
N THR A 109 24.09 -17.13 -33.95
CA THR A 109 23.13 -16.21 -33.34
C THR A 109 22.37 -16.97 -32.25
N GLN A 110 22.59 -16.62 -31.00
CA GLN A 110 21.90 -17.21 -29.85
C GLN A 110 20.95 -16.17 -29.26
N GLN A 111 19.74 -16.59 -28.89
CA GLN A 111 18.84 -15.75 -28.10
C GLN A 111 19.26 -15.81 -26.62
N THR A 112 19.51 -14.66 -26.02
CA THR A 112 19.91 -14.53 -24.62
C THR A 112 18.87 -13.69 -23.89
N ALA A 113 18.38 -14.20 -22.76
CA ALA A 113 17.48 -13.48 -21.87
C ALA A 113 18.25 -12.41 -21.08
N LEU A 114 17.73 -11.18 -21.10
CA LEU A 114 18.20 -10.06 -20.32
C LEU A 114 17.15 -9.70 -19.28
N TYR A 115 17.59 -9.63 -18.02
CA TYR A 115 16.72 -9.31 -16.90
C TYR A 115 16.85 -7.83 -16.52
N ARG A 116 15.70 -7.17 -16.29
CA ARG A 116 15.64 -5.79 -15.85
C ARG A 116 14.64 -5.67 -14.70
N ILE A 117 14.98 -4.93 -13.66
CA ILE A 117 14.03 -4.63 -12.58
C ILE A 117 12.92 -3.71 -13.11
N THR A 118 11.67 -4.00 -12.76
CA THR A 118 10.50 -3.18 -13.11
C THR A 118 10.36 -2.01 -12.14
N SER A 119 9.47 -1.06 -12.45
CA SER A 119 9.08 -0.02 -11.48
C SER A 119 8.52 -0.63 -10.20
N SER A 120 7.67 -1.66 -10.31
CA SER A 120 7.13 -2.42 -9.17
C SER A 120 8.25 -3.06 -8.33
N GLY A 121 9.26 -3.65 -8.98
CA GLY A 121 10.44 -4.20 -8.28
C GLY A 121 11.23 -3.16 -7.47
N ILE A 122 11.40 -1.95 -8.02
CA ILE A 122 12.10 -0.85 -7.33
C ILE A 122 11.28 -0.37 -6.12
N GLU A 123 9.98 -0.17 -6.30
CA GLU A 123 9.11 0.27 -5.21
C GLU A 123 8.99 -0.79 -4.12
N TYR A 124 8.97 -2.08 -4.47
CA TYR A 124 9.03 -3.17 -3.48
C TYR A 124 10.30 -3.09 -2.62
N LEU A 125 11.47 -2.87 -3.22
CA LEU A 125 12.72 -2.72 -2.47
C LEU A 125 12.66 -1.53 -1.49
N ARG A 126 12.10 -0.39 -1.94
CA ARG A 126 11.95 0.81 -1.11
C ARG A 126 10.96 0.60 0.04
N MET A 127 9.80 0.02 -0.27
CA MET A 127 8.75 -0.29 0.71
C MET A 127 9.29 -1.18 1.83
N MET A 128 10.02 -2.25 1.51
CA MET A 128 10.56 -3.17 2.52
C MET A 128 11.59 -2.50 3.42
N GLN A 129 12.39 -1.58 2.88
CA GLN A 129 13.32 -0.78 3.69
C GLN A 129 12.56 0.18 4.62
N ARG A 130 11.54 0.88 4.10
CA ARG A 130 10.68 1.78 4.89
C ARG A 130 9.96 1.06 6.04
N VAL A 131 9.44 -0.15 5.81
CA VAL A 131 8.80 -0.96 6.86
C VAL A 131 9.79 -1.26 8.00
N VAL A 132 11.05 -1.53 7.68
CA VAL A 132 12.10 -1.76 8.67
C VAL A 132 12.49 -0.49 9.40
N ASP A 133 12.57 0.64 8.69
CA ASP A 133 12.85 1.93 9.30
C ASP A 133 11.73 2.33 10.28
N ALA A 134 10.47 2.08 9.92
CA ALA A 134 9.32 2.27 10.80
C ALA A 134 9.38 1.33 12.02
N GLU A 135 9.75 0.05 11.86
CA GLU A 135 9.94 -0.88 12.98
C GLU A 135 11.04 -0.43 13.94
N SER A 136 12.15 0.10 13.40
CA SER A 136 13.23 0.68 14.19
C SER A 136 12.75 1.91 14.97
N THR A 137 12.01 2.80 14.31
CA THR A 137 11.39 3.98 14.94
C THR A 137 10.46 3.57 16.08
N VAL A 138 9.58 2.58 15.89
CA VAL A 138 8.70 2.08 16.97
C VAL A 138 9.51 1.52 18.13
N THR A 139 10.50 0.67 17.85
CA THR A 139 11.29 0.03 18.91
C THR A 139 12.06 1.07 19.73
N ALA A 140 12.71 2.03 19.07
CA ALA A 140 13.40 3.12 19.75
C ALA A 140 12.43 3.98 20.57
N ASN A 141 11.27 4.32 20.00
CA ASN A 141 10.28 5.16 20.65
C ASN A 141 9.66 4.47 21.87
N THR A 142 9.31 3.19 21.79
CA THR A 142 8.77 2.42 22.92
C THR A 142 9.71 2.38 24.12
N LEU A 143 11.02 2.24 23.90
CA LEU A 143 12.03 2.31 24.97
C LEU A 143 12.06 3.70 25.64
N ARG A 144 12.00 4.78 24.84
CA ARG A 144 11.96 6.15 25.35
C ARG A 144 10.67 6.45 26.11
N ILE A 145 9.54 5.88 25.70
CA ILE A 145 8.28 5.98 26.42
C ILE A 145 8.38 5.33 27.81
N ASP A 146 8.95 4.13 27.91
CA ASP A 146 9.12 3.45 29.20
C ASP A 146 10.07 4.25 30.12
N GLU A 147 11.15 4.82 29.57
CA GLU A 147 12.05 5.73 30.29
C GLU A 147 11.33 6.98 30.81
N TYR A 148 10.59 7.68 29.94
CA TYR A 148 9.77 8.82 30.31
C TYR A 148 8.77 8.46 31.42
N CYS A 149 8.04 7.35 31.26
CA CYS A 149 7.08 6.90 32.25
C CYS A 149 7.75 6.70 33.61
N ARG A 150 8.93 6.05 33.65
CA ARG A 150 9.71 5.83 34.88
C ARG A 150 10.14 7.14 35.55
N LEU A 151 10.62 8.11 34.77
CA LEU A 151 11.03 9.43 35.27
C LEU A 151 9.84 10.21 35.85
N VAL A 152 8.68 10.16 35.19
CA VAL A 152 7.44 10.76 35.73
C VAL A 152 7.06 10.12 37.07
N GLN A 153 7.16 8.79 37.22
CA GLN A 153 6.85 8.16 38.51
C GLN A 153 7.83 8.59 39.60
N LYS A 154 9.12 8.70 39.27
CA LYS A 154 10.17 9.14 40.17
C LYS A 154 9.91 10.56 40.69
N LEU A 155 9.49 11.47 39.81
CA LEU A 155 9.20 12.88 40.17
C LEU A 155 7.92 13.05 41.01
N VAL A 156 6.93 12.16 40.82
CA VAL A 156 5.67 12.17 41.58
C VAL A 156 5.83 11.55 42.97
N ALA A 157 6.70 10.53 43.10
CA ALA A 157 7.08 10.00 44.39
C ALA A 157 7.80 11.11 45.17
N ARG A 158 7.19 11.60 46.25
CA ARG A 158 7.64 12.77 47.04
C ARG A 158 9.01 12.60 47.74
N GLU A 159 9.80 11.62 47.35
CA GLU A 159 11.09 11.26 47.95
C GLU A 159 12.27 12.09 47.42
N SER A 160 12.06 12.88 46.36
CA SER A 160 13.14 13.72 45.79
C SER A 160 13.39 14.96 46.65
N ASP A 161 14.46 14.92 47.44
CA ASP A 161 14.93 16.04 48.24
C ASP A 161 15.55 17.13 47.34
N ALA A 162 15.34 18.40 47.70
CA ALA A 162 15.89 19.55 46.95
C ALA A 162 17.34 19.88 47.34
N ALA A 163 17.97 19.05 48.18
CA ALA A 163 19.34 19.24 48.68
C ALA A 163 20.44 19.01 47.63
N THR A 164 20.13 18.25 46.58
CA THR A 164 21.06 17.89 45.49
C THR A 164 20.49 18.27 44.12
N THR A 165 21.34 18.37 43.08
CA THR A 165 20.96 18.65 41.69
C THR A 165 20.16 17.52 41.02
N GLN A 166 20.00 16.39 41.71
CA GLN A 166 19.37 15.20 41.15
C GLN A 166 17.90 15.40 40.73
N LEU A 167 17.10 16.16 41.47
CA LEU A 167 15.71 16.45 41.09
C LEU A 167 15.64 17.31 39.82
N TYR A 168 16.54 18.28 39.66
CA TYR A 168 16.67 19.05 38.42
C TYR A 168 17.10 18.17 37.24
N ASN A 169 18.10 17.31 37.43
CA ASN A 169 18.57 16.41 36.39
C ASN A 169 17.49 15.40 35.97
N ASP A 170 16.77 14.81 36.92
CA ASP A 170 15.65 13.90 36.65
C ASP A 170 14.51 14.61 35.87
N PHE A 171 14.25 15.89 36.16
CA PHE A 171 13.28 16.69 35.41
C PHE A 171 13.77 17.03 34.00
N ALA A 172 15.05 17.38 33.83
CA ALA A 172 15.65 17.64 32.53
C ALA A 172 15.65 16.37 31.66
N ASP A 173 16.05 15.22 32.21
CA ASP A 173 16.03 13.92 31.55
C ASP A 173 14.60 13.53 31.14
N MET A 174 13.59 13.84 31.98
CA MET A 174 12.19 13.61 31.65
C MET A 174 11.77 14.44 30.43
N LEU A 175 12.19 15.71 30.36
CA LEU A 175 11.89 16.58 29.22
C LEU A 175 12.58 16.11 27.94
N THR A 176 13.86 15.72 28.01
CA THR A 176 14.57 15.15 26.86
C THR A 176 13.91 13.86 26.38
N ALA A 177 13.53 12.97 27.29
CA ALA A 177 12.78 11.76 26.93
C ALA A 177 11.43 12.10 26.29
N TYR A 178 10.70 13.10 26.78
CA TYR A 178 9.45 13.57 26.18
C TYR A 178 9.64 14.11 24.75
N GLU A 179 10.65 14.96 24.53
CA GLU A 179 10.95 15.51 23.21
C GLU A 179 11.36 14.41 22.21
N ASP A 180 12.17 13.46 22.65
CA ASP A 180 12.57 12.31 21.83
C ASP A 180 11.38 11.42 21.48
N VAL A 181 10.43 11.24 22.42
CA VAL A 181 9.18 10.52 22.14
C VAL A 181 8.34 11.25 21.10
N MET A 182 8.19 12.57 21.23
CA MET A 182 7.46 13.39 20.26
C MET A 182 8.08 13.29 18.87
N LYS A 183 9.40 13.45 18.75
CA LYS A 183 10.12 13.27 17.47
C LYS A 183 9.90 11.87 16.89
N GLY A 184 9.96 10.84 17.74
CA GLY A 184 9.69 9.46 17.34
C GLY A 184 8.25 9.26 16.84
N MET A 185 7.27 9.91 17.46
CA MET A 185 5.87 9.85 17.04
C MET A 185 5.64 10.57 15.70
N HIS A 186 6.22 11.76 15.50
CA HIS A 186 6.13 12.47 14.21
C HIS A 186 6.79 11.69 13.08
N LYS A 187 7.99 11.14 13.32
CA LYS A 187 8.66 10.31 12.32
C LYS A 187 7.83 9.07 11.98
N LEU A 188 7.23 8.43 13.00
CA LEU A 188 6.36 7.29 12.76
C LEU A 188 5.11 7.68 11.95
N ASP A 189 4.49 8.83 12.23
CA ASP A 189 3.34 9.33 11.49
C ASP A 189 3.69 9.54 10.00
N GLU A 190 4.83 10.18 9.72
CA GLU A 190 5.36 10.36 8.37
C GLU A 190 5.66 9.02 7.68
N ASP A 191 6.40 8.12 8.35
CA ASP A 191 6.73 6.79 7.84
C ASP A 191 5.46 5.98 7.52
N LEU A 192 4.43 6.07 8.37
CA LEU A 192 3.16 5.34 8.20
C LEU A 192 2.26 5.91 7.12
N ASP A 193 2.21 7.23 6.95
CA ASP A 193 1.42 7.87 5.89
C ASP A 193 2.00 7.55 4.50
N GLU A 194 3.33 7.58 4.35
CA GLU A 194 3.99 7.13 3.13
C GLU A 194 3.73 5.64 2.85
N LEU A 195 3.88 4.78 3.87
CA LEU A 195 3.65 3.34 3.73
C LEU A 195 2.19 3.00 3.43
N ALA A 196 1.22 3.70 4.02
CA ALA A 196 -0.19 3.47 3.79
C ALA A 196 -0.57 3.75 2.32
N ASN A 197 0.02 4.81 1.74
CA ASN A 197 -0.14 5.11 0.32
C ASN A 197 0.50 4.03 -0.55
N ASP A 198 1.76 3.64 -0.31
CA ASP A 198 2.46 2.65 -1.15
C ASP A 198 1.84 1.24 -1.09
N LEU A 199 1.43 0.80 0.11
CA LEU A 199 0.86 -0.53 0.33
C LEU A 199 -0.54 -0.68 -0.27
N ALA A 200 -1.30 0.40 -0.38
CA ALA A 200 -2.61 0.40 -1.05
C ALA A 200 -2.49 0.08 -2.56
N PHE A 201 -1.33 0.33 -3.18
CA PHE A 201 -1.13 0.14 -4.61
C PHE A 201 -0.39 -1.17 -5.00
N ASN A 202 0.47 -1.74 -4.15
CA ASN A 202 1.50 -2.70 -4.61
C ASN A 202 1.49 -4.12 -3.97
N HIS A 203 0.33 -4.69 -3.64
CA HIS A 203 0.21 -6.11 -3.20
C HIS A 203 1.09 -6.54 -1.99
N GLY A 204 1.61 -5.60 -1.19
CA GLY A 204 2.54 -5.86 -0.06
C GLY A 204 1.90 -6.46 1.18
N GLY A 205 1.02 -7.46 1.04
CA GLY A 205 0.20 -8.02 2.13
C GLY A 205 1.03 -8.53 3.32
N THR A 206 2.13 -9.24 3.08
CA THR A 206 2.98 -9.77 4.16
C THR A 206 3.70 -8.67 4.95
N ALA A 207 4.18 -7.63 4.26
CA ALA A 207 4.84 -6.49 4.88
C ALA A 207 3.84 -5.63 5.69
N ALA A 208 2.65 -5.38 5.12
CA ALA A 208 1.55 -4.73 5.85
C ALA A 208 1.13 -5.51 7.10
N GLY A 209 1.03 -6.84 7.01
CA GLY A 209 0.67 -7.70 8.14
C GLY A 209 1.71 -7.68 9.26
N HIS A 210 3.01 -7.69 8.92
CA HIS A 210 4.09 -7.55 9.90
C HIS A 210 4.04 -6.19 10.60
N LEU A 211 3.93 -5.10 9.84
CA LEU A 211 3.82 -3.75 10.36
C LEU A 211 2.58 -3.59 11.26
N GLN A 212 1.43 -4.10 10.82
CA GLN A 212 0.18 -4.09 11.59
C GLN A 212 0.34 -4.81 12.94
N THR A 213 0.94 -5.99 12.93
CA THR A 213 1.17 -6.79 14.15
C THR A 213 2.08 -6.02 15.10
N MET A 214 3.18 -5.47 14.59
CA MET A 214 4.14 -4.69 15.37
C MET A 214 3.49 -3.42 15.98
N LEU A 215 2.71 -2.67 15.20
CA LEU A 215 2.01 -1.48 15.69
C LEU A 215 0.97 -1.83 16.76
N ARG A 216 0.21 -2.91 16.58
CA ARG A 216 -0.82 -3.34 17.51
C ARG A 216 -0.26 -3.91 18.82
N GLU A 217 0.82 -4.68 18.75
CA GLU A 217 1.39 -5.38 19.90
C GLU A 217 2.40 -4.55 20.69
N LYS A 218 3.16 -3.65 20.02
CA LYS A 218 4.20 -2.85 20.67
C LYS A 218 3.82 -1.38 20.78
N ALA A 219 3.53 -0.73 19.66
CA ALA A 219 3.36 0.73 19.62
C ALA A 219 2.11 1.19 20.38
N VAL A 220 0.94 0.61 20.08
CA VAL A 220 -0.34 1.02 20.70
C VAL A 220 -0.32 0.87 22.23
N PRO A 221 0.11 -0.26 22.82
CA PRO A 221 0.19 -0.39 24.27
C PRO A 221 1.16 0.62 24.91
N ALA A 222 2.30 0.90 24.27
CA ALA A 222 3.24 1.89 24.78
C ALA A 222 2.63 3.31 24.77
N TYR A 223 1.98 3.71 23.67
CA TYR A 223 1.30 5.00 23.61
C TYR A 223 0.13 5.11 24.61
N GLN A 224 -0.59 4.03 24.85
CA GLN A 224 -1.61 3.98 25.92
C GLN A 224 -1.00 4.19 27.32
N LYS A 225 0.15 3.56 27.62
CA LYS A 225 0.87 3.80 28.89
C LYS A 225 1.28 5.27 29.04
N LEU A 226 1.73 5.89 27.95
CA LEU A 226 2.13 7.30 27.90
C LEU A 226 0.95 8.23 28.16
N LEU A 227 -0.18 8.02 27.49
CA LEU A 227 -1.43 8.76 27.76
C LEU A 227 -1.90 8.56 29.21
N GLY A 228 -1.67 7.38 29.79
CA GLY A 228 -1.93 7.10 31.20
C GLY A 228 -1.12 7.96 32.19
N GLN A 229 -0.01 8.59 31.77
CA GLN A 229 0.75 9.52 32.61
C GLN A 229 0.14 10.93 32.68
N ALA A 230 -0.86 11.25 31.85
CA ALA A 230 -1.47 12.58 31.79
C ALA A 230 -1.96 13.09 33.16
N ALA A 231 -2.62 12.23 33.94
CA ALA A 231 -3.10 12.58 35.28
C ALA A 231 -1.96 12.91 36.25
N ARG A 232 -0.80 12.26 36.08
CA ARG A 232 0.39 12.48 36.90
C ARG A 232 1.08 13.79 36.56
N ILE A 233 1.20 14.11 35.27
CA ILE A 233 1.71 15.42 34.83
C ILE A 233 0.80 16.54 35.32
N LYS A 234 -0.52 16.41 35.15
CA LYS A 234 -1.50 17.36 35.70
C LYS A 234 -1.37 17.51 37.21
N GLY A 235 -1.10 16.42 37.91
CA GLY A 235 -0.79 16.40 39.34
C GLY A 235 0.45 17.22 39.68
N LEU A 236 1.55 17.08 38.92
CA LEU A 236 2.77 17.89 39.09
C LEU A 236 2.52 19.37 38.83
N THR A 237 1.75 19.72 37.81
CA THR A 237 1.38 21.12 37.52
C THR A 237 0.51 21.75 38.62
N ALA A 238 -0.30 20.93 39.30
CA ALA A 238 -1.17 21.38 40.38
C ALA A 238 -0.44 21.56 41.72
N VAL A 239 0.79 21.05 41.87
CA VAL A 239 1.60 21.26 43.07
C VAL A 239 2.29 22.65 42.97
N PRO A 240 1.88 23.64 43.79
CA PRO A 240 2.34 25.02 43.63
C PRO A 240 3.85 25.20 43.89
N ASP A 241 4.44 24.36 44.74
CA ASP A 241 5.86 24.42 45.13
C ASP A 241 6.76 23.51 44.27
N PHE A 242 6.22 22.79 43.27
CA PHE A 242 7.04 21.86 42.50
C PHE A 242 8.10 22.58 41.66
N ALA A 243 7.71 23.63 40.94
CA ALA A 243 8.64 24.42 40.12
C ALA A 243 9.72 25.11 40.98
N GLU A 244 9.34 25.54 42.18
CA GLU A 244 10.26 26.11 43.15
C GLU A 244 11.25 25.06 43.69
N ARG A 245 10.78 23.86 44.06
CA ARG A 245 11.64 22.74 44.49
C ARG A 245 12.65 22.32 43.42
N VAL A 246 12.24 22.24 42.16
CA VAL A 246 13.14 21.93 41.03
C VAL A 246 14.18 23.04 40.85
N ALA A 247 13.78 24.30 40.94
CA ALA A 247 14.69 25.44 40.85
C ALA A 247 15.67 25.51 42.04
N ARG A 248 15.24 25.16 43.26
CA ARG A 248 16.12 25.01 44.43
C ARG A 248 17.10 23.85 44.28
N SER A 249 16.63 22.71 43.75
CA SER A 249 17.50 21.56 43.48
C SER A 249 18.63 21.89 42.52
N GLN A 250 18.39 22.71 41.50
CA GLN A 250 19.44 23.14 40.58
C GLN A 250 20.60 23.88 41.29
N GLN A 251 20.32 24.52 42.42
CA GLN A 251 21.31 25.22 43.27
C GLN A 251 21.71 24.37 44.49
N GLY A 252 21.59 23.04 44.37
CA GLY A 252 21.95 22.09 45.42
C GLY A 252 23.43 22.11 45.76
N SER A 253 23.80 21.34 46.79
CA SER A 253 25.16 21.28 47.32
C SER A 253 26.24 20.82 46.31
N ASP A 254 25.82 20.20 45.22
CA ASP A 254 26.62 19.63 44.13
C ASP A 254 26.59 20.47 42.84
N ASP A 255 26.03 21.69 42.86
CA ASP A 255 26.03 22.61 41.72
C ASP A 255 27.44 23.14 41.43
N LEU A 256 27.90 22.98 40.19
CA LEU A 256 29.25 23.38 39.73
C LEU A 256 29.28 24.77 39.09
N ASP A 257 28.25 25.58 39.29
CA ASP A 257 28.15 26.89 38.67
C ASP A 257 29.07 27.95 39.30
N THR A 258 29.55 28.84 38.46
CA THR A 258 30.44 29.95 38.80
C THR A 258 29.82 30.94 39.79
N ALA A 259 28.50 31.18 39.69
CA ALA A 259 27.80 32.06 40.62
C ALA A 259 27.73 31.47 42.04
N SER A 260 27.56 30.15 42.14
CA SER A 260 27.62 29.40 43.39
C SER A 260 29.04 29.43 43.98
N ALA A 261 30.06 29.20 43.14
CA ALA A 261 31.47 29.20 43.55
C ALA A 261 31.99 30.57 44.04
N VAL A 262 31.48 31.67 43.49
CA VAL A 262 31.87 33.06 43.85
C VAL A 262 30.94 33.66 44.92
N GLY A 263 29.85 32.98 45.28
CA GLY A 263 28.88 33.47 46.27
C GLY A 263 28.04 34.65 45.78
N ASP A 264 27.84 34.78 44.47
CA ASP A 264 27.03 35.84 43.86
C ASP A 264 25.54 35.59 44.06
N LYS A 265 24.99 36.19 45.13
CA LYS A 265 23.58 36.07 45.51
C LYS A 265 22.63 36.64 44.47
N ALA A 266 23.04 37.66 43.70
CA ALA A 266 22.18 38.27 42.69
C ALA A 266 22.08 37.36 41.45
N GLY A 267 23.21 36.79 41.01
CA GLY A 267 23.24 35.79 39.93
C GLY A 267 22.45 34.52 40.26
N MET A 268 22.58 34.01 41.49
CA MET A 268 21.81 32.85 41.97
C MET A 268 20.30 33.12 41.97
N LEU A 269 19.86 34.30 42.42
CA LEU A 269 18.43 34.64 42.43
C LEU A 269 17.84 34.75 41.02
N LEU A 270 18.57 35.37 40.08
CA LEU A 270 18.15 35.44 38.67
C LEU A 270 18.06 34.05 38.03
N ARG A 271 19.01 33.15 38.31
CA ARG A 271 18.98 31.77 37.81
C ARG A 271 17.80 30.99 38.39
N PHE A 272 17.52 31.16 39.68
CA PHE A 272 16.36 30.56 40.34
C PHE A 272 15.05 30.97 39.66
N GLU A 273 14.80 32.27 39.49
CA GLU A 273 13.58 32.78 38.84
C GLU A 273 13.45 32.29 37.40
N ARG A 274 14.55 32.28 36.64
CA ARG A 274 14.57 31.77 35.26
C ARG A 274 14.21 30.29 35.20
N THR A 275 14.77 29.47 36.08
CA THR A 275 14.51 28.04 36.13
C THR A 275 13.08 27.75 36.58
N GLN A 276 12.57 28.46 37.58
CA GLN A 276 11.18 28.33 38.02
C GLN A 276 10.20 28.66 36.88
N ALA A 277 10.43 29.75 36.16
CA ALA A 277 9.62 30.13 35.00
C ALA A 277 9.73 29.11 33.85
N TYR A 278 10.92 28.54 33.62
CA TYR A 278 11.14 27.49 32.63
C TYR A 278 10.36 26.21 32.98
N VAL A 279 10.49 25.70 34.21
CA VAL A 279 9.79 24.48 34.67
C VAL A 279 8.28 24.64 34.56
N THR A 280 7.75 25.80 34.97
CA THR A 280 6.31 26.09 34.91
C THR A 280 5.80 26.10 33.47
N ARG A 281 6.56 26.71 32.55
CA ARG A 281 6.21 26.76 31.12
C ARG A 281 6.22 25.37 30.50
N GLN A 282 7.26 24.58 30.75
CA GLN A 282 7.41 23.24 30.17
C GLN A 282 6.33 22.28 30.67
N LEU A 283 6.04 22.28 31.97
CA LEU A 283 4.93 21.49 32.52
C LEU A 283 3.56 21.92 31.97
N GLY A 284 3.36 23.23 31.79
CA GLY A 284 2.15 23.75 31.16
C GLY A 284 1.99 23.27 29.72
N GLN A 285 3.06 23.33 28.93
CA GLN A 285 3.08 22.86 27.54
C GLN A 285 2.83 21.35 27.44
N MET A 286 3.52 20.54 28.25
CA MET A 286 3.28 19.09 28.31
C MET A 286 1.85 18.78 28.72
N ASN A 287 1.32 19.45 29.75
CA ASN A 287 -0.05 19.20 30.19
C ASN A 287 -1.08 19.49 29.06
N LEU A 288 -0.84 20.52 28.24
CA LEU A 288 -1.69 20.82 27.09
C LEU A 288 -1.62 19.73 26.01
N SER A 289 -0.44 19.17 25.73
CA SER A 289 -0.26 18.15 24.68
C SER A 289 -0.97 16.81 24.99
N PHE A 290 -1.26 16.54 26.26
CA PHE A 290 -2.06 15.38 26.70
C PHE A 290 -3.59 15.61 26.67
N THR A 291 -4.07 16.84 26.43
CA THR A 291 -5.51 17.15 26.48
C THR A 291 -6.16 17.13 25.10
N SER A 292 -7.36 16.56 25.02
CA SER A 292 -8.16 16.45 23.79
C SER A 292 -9.12 17.63 23.56
N SER A 293 -8.94 18.76 24.25
CA SER A 293 -9.87 19.90 24.15
C SER A 293 -9.64 20.70 22.88
N SER A 294 -10.71 21.25 22.28
CA SER A 294 -10.58 22.08 21.07
C SER A 294 -9.62 23.26 21.25
N GLN A 295 -9.54 23.84 22.45
CA GLN A 295 -8.57 24.91 22.76
C GLN A 295 -7.11 24.42 22.83
N ALA A 296 -6.85 23.16 23.20
CA ALA A 296 -5.50 22.59 23.13
C ALA A 296 -5.14 22.23 21.69
N ILE A 297 -6.10 21.71 20.92
CA ILE A 297 -5.93 21.39 19.49
C ILE A 297 -5.63 22.64 18.66
N ASP A 298 -6.31 23.76 18.92
CA ASP A 298 -6.10 25.02 18.19
C ASP A 298 -4.79 25.74 18.58
N ASN A 299 -4.27 25.50 19.79
CA ASN A 299 -3.05 26.16 20.30
C ASN A 299 -1.78 25.29 20.27
N SER A 300 -1.91 23.97 20.10
CA SER A 300 -0.77 23.05 19.94
C SER A 300 -1.00 22.13 18.73
N LEU A 301 -0.33 22.46 17.62
CA LEU A 301 -0.23 21.58 16.45
C LEU A 301 0.40 20.21 16.81
N ASP A 302 1.21 20.17 17.88
CA ASP A 302 1.95 18.98 18.35
C ASP A 302 1.31 18.36 19.61
N SER A 303 0.05 17.92 19.52
CA SER A 303 -0.56 17.15 20.61
C SER A 303 -0.31 15.65 20.43
N ILE A 304 0.16 14.99 21.49
CA ILE A 304 0.33 13.52 21.56
C ILE A 304 -0.98 12.83 21.21
N TYR A 305 -2.10 13.41 21.66
CA TYR A 305 -3.43 12.87 21.41
C TYR A 305 -3.77 12.83 19.91
N LEU A 306 -3.48 13.90 19.16
CA LEU A 306 -3.72 13.93 17.71
C LEU A 306 -2.80 12.95 16.98
N LEU A 307 -1.50 12.94 17.29
CA LEU A 307 -0.54 12.01 16.69
C LEU A 307 -0.93 10.54 16.96
N PHE A 308 -1.41 10.24 18.16
CA PHE A 308 -1.91 8.90 18.47
C PHE A 308 -3.14 8.55 17.61
N GLN A 309 -4.05 9.49 17.38
CA GLN A 309 -5.22 9.28 16.51
C GLN A 309 -4.83 9.12 15.04
N THR A 310 -3.86 9.87 14.54
CA THR A 310 -3.38 9.71 13.15
C THR A 310 -2.72 8.35 12.96
N ILE A 311 -1.87 7.91 13.89
CA ILE A 311 -1.28 6.56 13.88
C ILE A 311 -2.37 5.49 13.91
N LEU A 312 -3.42 5.63 14.74
CA LEU A 312 -4.55 4.69 14.75
C LEU A 312 -5.31 4.64 13.43
N ASN A 313 -5.50 5.79 12.78
CA ASN A 313 -6.12 5.86 11.46
C ASN A 313 -5.25 5.18 10.40
N ALA A 314 -3.93 5.42 10.41
CA ALA A 314 -3.00 4.75 9.51
C ALA A 314 -3.04 3.22 9.70
N ILE A 315 -3.06 2.73 10.95
CA ILE A 315 -3.24 1.29 11.26
C ILE A 315 -4.53 0.75 10.64
N LYS A 316 -5.63 1.50 10.70
CA LYS A 316 -6.91 1.10 10.11
C LYS A 316 -6.82 0.98 8.58
N VAL A 317 -6.18 1.94 7.92
CA VAL A 317 -5.95 1.90 6.46
C VAL A 317 -5.09 0.70 6.08
N LEU A 318 -3.99 0.47 6.81
CA LEU A 318 -3.12 -0.70 6.61
C LEU A 318 -3.86 -2.02 6.81
N SER A 319 -4.74 -2.09 7.81
CA SER A 319 -5.57 -3.27 8.07
C SER A 319 -6.56 -3.54 6.94
N GLN A 320 -7.16 -2.48 6.37
CA GLN A 320 -8.06 -2.59 5.23
C GLN A 320 -7.32 -3.04 3.98
N ALA A 321 -6.13 -2.49 3.72
CA ALA A 321 -5.28 -2.89 2.60
C ALA A 321 -4.85 -4.36 2.73
N PHE A 322 -4.45 -4.80 3.93
CA PHE A 322 -4.12 -6.19 4.20
C PHE A 322 -5.27 -7.15 3.91
N GLU A 323 -6.47 -6.86 4.44
CA GLU A 323 -7.66 -7.67 4.19
C GLU A 323 -8.06 -7.66 2.71
N HIS A 324 -7.91 -6.52 2.03
CA HIS A 324 -8.16 -6.43 0.59
C HIS A 324 -7.26 -7.37 -0.21
N VAL A 325 -5.95 -7.37 0.06
CA VAL A 325 -4.97 -8.27 -0.59
C VAL A 325 -5.27 -9.74 -0.27
N ARG A 326 -5.60 -10.06 0.99
CA ARG A 326 -5.94 -11.42 1.40
C ARG A 326 -7.18 -11.93 0.66
N ASN A 327 -8.21 -11.09 0.56
CA ASN A 327 -9.46 -11.46 -0.08
C ASN A 327 -9.29 -11.65 -1.60
N GLN A 328 -8.55 -10.77 -2.29
CA GLN A 328 -8.24 -10.94 -3.71
C GLN A 328 -7.47 -12.24 -3.98
N THR A 329 -6.52 -12.60 -3.11
CA THR A 329 -5.72 -13.83 -3.27
C THR A 329 -6.56 -15.09 -3.09
N ILE A 330 -7.54 -15.06 -2.18
CA ILE A 330 -8.50 -16.16 -1.99
C ILE A 330 -9.46 -16.26 -3.18
N ASP A 331 -9.89 -15.12 -3.72
CA ASP A 331 -10.83 -15.05 -4.85
C ASP A 331 -10.20 -15.57 -6.15
N VAL A 332 -8.93 -15.27 -6.44
CA VAL A 332 -8.24 -15.86 -7.61
C VAL A 332 -8.14 -17.38 -7.50
N LYS A 333 -7.88 -17.94 -6.31
CA LYS A 333 -7.89 -19.40 -6.12
C LYS A 333 -9.28 -20.00 -6.28
N ALA A 334 -10.33 -19.31 -5.81
CA ALA A 334 -11.71 -19.73 -5.99
C ALA A 334 -12.12 -19.67 -7.47
N LEU A 335 -11.83 -18.58 -8.17
CA LEU A 335 -12.03 -18.42 -9.61
C LEU A 335 -11.28 -19.48 -10.42
N THR A 336 -10.04 -19.81 -10.04
CA THR A 336 -9.27 -20.87 -10.72
C THR A 336 -9.92 -22.23 -10.49
N ALA A 337 -10.37 -22.52 -9.26
CA ALA A 337 -11.09 -23.76 -8.95
C ALA A 337 -12.44 -23.85 -9.66
N GLU A 338 -13.18 -22.74 -9.79
CA GLU A 338 -14.43 -22.68 -10.55
C GLU A 338 -14.20 -22.83 -12.05
N ILE A 339 -13.13 -22.24 -12.59
CA ILE A 339 -12.70 -22.46 -13.99
C ILE A 339 -12.33 -23.92 -14.20
N ASP A 340 -11.54 -24.53 -13.31
CA ASP A 340 -11.18 -25.95 -13.40
C ASP A 340 -12.41 -26.85 -13.29
N GLN A 341 -13.36 -26.51 -12.42
CA GLN A 341 -14.62 -27.24 -12.26
C GLN A 341 -15.52 -27.08 -13.49
N LEU A 342 -15.57 -25.90 -14.11
CA LEU A 342 -16.25 -25.67 -15.39
C LEU A 342 -15.57 -26.43 -16.53
N LEU A 343 -14.24 -26.42 -16.60
CA LEU A 343 -13.47 -27.15 -17.61
C LEU A 343 -13.60 -28.68 -17.46
N GLN A 344 -13.85 -29.18 -16.26
CA GLN A 344 -14.14 -30.61 -16.03
C GLN A 344 -15.51 -31.06 -16.57
N HIS A 345 -16.47 -30.15 -16.76
CA HIS A 345 -17.84 -30.50 -17.20
C HIS A 345 -18.07 -30.30 -18.70
N TYR A 346 -17.12 -29.72 -19.43
CA TYR A 346 -17.24 -29.44 -20.86
C TYR A 346 -16.09 -30.06 -21.65
N ASP A 347 -16.34 -31.20 -22.31
CA ASP A 347 -15.39 -31.85 -23.24
C ASP A 347 -15.14 -31.03 -24.52
N ARG A 348 -16.00 -30.05 -24.81
CA ARG A 348 -15.94 -29.26 -26.05
C ARG A 348 -16.41 -27.83 -25.83
N LEU A 349 -15.45 -26.91 -25.77
CA LEU A 349 -15.68 -25.47 -25.74
C LEU A 349 -15.94 -24.97 -27.17
N THR A 350 -17.21 -24.80 -27.55
CA THR A 350 -17.58 -24.13 -28.81
C THR A 350 -17.59 -22.63 -28.61
N VAL A 351 -16.51 -21.97 -29.02
CA VAL A 351 -16.42 -20.51 -29.06
C VAL A 351 -17.25 -20.02 -30.26
N TYR A 352 -18.43 -19.44 -30.00
CA TYR A 352 -19.38 -19.00 -31.05
C TYR A 352 -18.92 -17.80 -31.86
N GLN A 353 -17.96 -17.03 -31.34
CA GLN A 353 -17.22 -16.04 -32.11
C GLN A 353 -15.78 -16.50 -32.23
N PRO A 354 -15.23 -16.68 -33.44
CA PRO A 354 -13.80 -16.84 -33.58
C PRO A 354 -13.15 -15.64 -32.91
N ILE A 355 -12.27 -15.89 -31.93
CA ILE A 355 -11.28 -14.91 -31.49
C ILE A 355 -10.74 -14.30 -32.78
N LEU A 356 -10.86 -12.98 -32.94
CA LEU A 356 -10.41 -12.27 -34.15
C LEU A 356 -8.99 -12.74 -34.45
N ARG A 357 -8.87 -13.67 -35.40
CA ARG A 357 -7.58 -14.06 -35.94
C ARG A 357 -7.09 -12.80 -36.60
N HIS A 358 -6.05 -12.21 -36.01
CA HIS A 358 -5.27 -11.16 -36.65
C HIS A 358 -4.99 -11.64 -38.08
N ALA A 359 -5.13 -10.74 -39.05
CA ALA A 359 -5.09 -11.10 -40.46
C ALA A 359 -3.83 -11.93 -40.78
N PRO A 360 -3.90 -12.89 -41.72
CA PRO A 360 -2.78 -13.76 -42.08
C PRO A 360 -1.48 -13.05 -42.48
N PHE A 361 -1.52 -11.74 -42.71
CA PHE A 361 -0.38 -10.91 -43.12
C PHE A 361 0.47 -10.37 -41.96
N ASP A 362 0.13 -10.68 -40.69
CA ASP A 362 0.99 -10.36 -39.53
C ASP A 362 1.88 -11.54 -39.10
N ARG A 363 2.00 -12.58 -39.95
CA ARG A 363 2.89 -13.72 -39.76
C ARG A 363 3.72 -13.93 -41.03
N ASP A 364 4.76 -13.14 -41.21
CA ASP A 364 5.88 -13.59 -42.02
C ASP A 364 6.57 -14.75 -41.28
N ASP A 365 6.76 -15.84 -42.02
CA ASP A 365 7.54 -17.03 -41.67
C ASP A 365 6.87 -18.07 -40.74
N VAL A 366 5.91 -18.82 -41.29
CA VAL A 366 5.78 -20.26 -40.97
C VAL A 366 5.64 -21.03 -42.28
N GLU A 367 6.70 -21.78 -42.57
CA GLU A 367 6.93 -22.70 -43.67
C GLU A 367 5.74 -23.65 -43.91
N ASP A 368 5.33 -23.77 -45.18
CA ASP A 368 4.46 -24.87 -45.63
C ASP A 368 5.31 -26.17 -45.66
N PRO A 369 5.00 -27.19 -44.84
CA PRO A 369 5.76 -28.44 -44.83
C PRO A 369 5.55 -29.31 -46.08
N ASN A 370 4.66 -28.92 -47.01
CA ASN A 370 4.38 -29.67 -48.24
C ASN A 370 4.87 -28.99 -49.52
N ASP A 371 5.50 -27.82 -49.44
CA ASP A 371 6.06 -27.14 -50.61
C ASP A 371 7.58 -27.34 -50.70
N LEU A 372 7.98 -28.53 -51.18
CA LEU A 372 9.38 -28.91 -51.42
C LEU A 372 9.72 -28.99 -52.90
N LEU A 373 8.95 -28.35 -53.79
CA LEU A 373 9.15 -28.46 -55.23
C LEU A 373 8.83 -27.14 -55.95
N ASP A 374 9.67 -26.12 -55.78
CA ASP A 374 10.04 -25.20 -56.87
C ASP A 374 11.25 -24.32 -56.49
N ALA A 375 12.43 -24.96 -56.49
CA ALA A 375 13.72 -24.30 -56.25
C ALA A 375 14.44 -23.90 -57.56
N SER A 376 13.72 -23.39 -58.56
CA SER A 376 14.37 -22.91 -59.79
C SER A 376 13.61 -21.78 -60.46
N GLY A 377 13.93 -20.54 -60.08
CA GLY A 377 13.54 -19.35 -60.84
C GLY A 377 13.20 -18.14 -60.00
N MET A 378 14.12 -17.65 -59.16
CA MET A 378 13.99 -16.28 -58.66
C MET A 378 14.41 -15.31 -59.77
N ASP A 379 13.44 -14.65 -60.39
CA ASP A 379 13.66 -13.47 -61.22
C ASP A 379 14.14 -12.28 -60.36
N PRO A 380 14.91 -11.33 -60.93
CA PRO A 380 15.49 -10.23 -60.16
C PRO A 380 14.41 -9.32 -59.55
N VAL A 381 14.41 -9.25 -58.22
CA VAL A 381 13.55 -8.37 -57.42
C VAL A 381 13.92 -6.90 -57.65
N THR A 382 13.06 -6.14 -58.32
CA THR A 382 13.13 -4.68 -58.41
C THR A 382 12.48 -4.05 -57.18
N TYR A 383 13.31 -3.43 -56.34
CA TYR A 383 12.83 -2.64 -55.20
C TYR A 383 12.29 -1.29 -55.68
N VAL A 384 10.97 -1.11 -55.65
CA VAL A 384 10.35 0.21 -55.76
C VAL A 384 10.04 0.69 -54.35
N ALA A 385 10.81 1.68 -53.87
CA ALA A 385 10.59 2.28 -52.56
C ALA A 385 9.34 3.17 -52.59
N GLU A 386 8.21 2.68 -52.08
CA GLU A 386 7.05 3.53 -51.84
C GLU A 386 7.26 4.40 -50.59
N LYS A 387 7.26 5.72 -50.80
CA LYS A 387 7.34 6.70 -49.73
C LYS A 387 6.04 6.69 -48.94
N LYS A 388 6.06 6.03 -47.78
CA LYS A 388 4.95 6.04 -46.80
C LYS A 388 4.79 7.47 -46.25
N THR A 389 3.82 8.23 -46.74
CA THR A 389 3.46 9.54 -46.19
C THR A 389 2.67 9.35 -44.90
N ARG A 390 3.30 9.71 -43.78
CA ARG A 390 2.67 9.68 -42.45
C ARG A 390 1.73 10.88 -42.35
N LYS A 391 0.41 10.62 -42.33
CA LYS A 391 -0.60 11.66 -42.07
C LYS A 391 -0.47 12.10 -40.61
N VAL A 392 -0.10 13.37 -40.39
CA VAL A 392 0.01 13.95 -39.04
C VAL A 392 -1.37 14.52 -38.70
N TYR A 393 -2.02 13.95 -37.69
CA TYR A 393 -3.28 14.47 -37.15
C TYR A 393 -2.98 15.67 -36.24
N THR A 394 -3.77 16.73 -36.38
CA THR A 394 -3.64 17.97 -35.61
C THR A 394 -4.80 18.12 -34.62
N ALA A 395 -4.70 19.07 -33.68
CA ALA A 395 -5.76 19.34 -32.70
C ALA A 395 -7.12 19.69 -33.34
N ALA A 396 -7.14 20.11 -34.61
CA ALA A 396 -8.36 20.39 -35.37
C ALA A 396 -9.07 19.12 -35.88
N ASP A 397 -8.40 17.96 -35.85
CA ASP A 397 -8.97 16.67 -36.25
C ASP A 397 -9.66 15.94 -35.07
N ASN A 398 -9.66 16.54 -33.86
CA ASN A 398 -10.43 16.02 -32.74
C ASN A 398 -11.92 16.25 -32.98
N PRO A 399 -12.77 15.21 -32.82
CA PRO A 399 -14.22 15.40 -32.88
C PRO A 399 -14.66 16.38 -31.79
N GLU A 400 -15.70 17.18 -32.08
CA GLU A 400 -16.28 18.10 -31.10
C GLU A 400 -16.71 17.31 -29.87
N LEU A 401 -16.15 17.67 -28.71
CA LEU A 401 -16.55 17.11 -27.42
C LEU A 401 -18.01 17.46 -27.20
N VAL A 402 -18.88 16.45 -27.29
CA VAL A 402 -20.27 16.57 -26.87
C VAL A 402 -20.25 17.05 -25.42
N ALA A 403 -20.81 18.23 -25.17
CA ALA A 403 -20.96 18.73 -23.82
C ALA A 403 -21.75 17.69 -23.02
N THR A 404 -21.08 17.00 -22.11
CA THR A 404 -21.73 16.24 -21.05
C THR A 404 -22.48 17.25 -20.21
N ALA A 405 -23.71 17.56 -20.61
CA ALA A 405 -24.71 18.06 -19.69
C ALA A 405 -24.79 16.99 -18.60
N ALA A 406 -24.15 17.26 -17.46
CA ALA A 406 -24.40 16.47 -16.26
C ALA A 406 -25.92 16.52 -16.08
N PRO A 407 -26.65 15.40 -16.19
CA PRO A 407 -28.04 15.42 -15.83
C PRO A 407 -28.03 15.81 -14.35
N THR A 408 -28.52 17.01 -14.03
CA THR A 408 -29.05 17.33 -12.72
C THR A 408 -30.26 16.41 -12.53
N ALA A 409 -29.97 15.13 -12.31
CA ALA A 409 -30.94 14.14 -11.96
C ALA A 409 -31.31 14.46 -10.52
N ASP A 410 -32.51 15.03 -10.33
CA ASP A 410 -33.16 15.09 -9.02
C ASP A 410 -33.34 13.65 -8.53
N ARG A 411 -32.29 13.11 -7.92
CA ARG A 411 -32.19 11.73 -7.44
C ARG A 411 -33.27 11.45 -6.39
N GLN A 412 -33.71 12.48 -5.68
CA GLN A 412 -34.85 12.43 -4.77
C GLN A 412 -36.19 12.28 -5.51
N ALA A 413 -36.41 13.01 -6.62
CA ALA A 413 -37.63 12.88 -7.40
C ALA A 413 -37.72 11.50 -8.07
N ALA A 414 -36.59 11.01 -8.61
CA ALA A 414 -36.50 9.67 -9.21
C ALA A 414 -36.75 8.56 -8.19
N LEU A 415 -36.21 8.68 -6.97
CA LEU A 415 -36.46 7.72 -5.90
C LEU A 415 -37.91 7.75 -5.40
N ALA A 416 -38.53 8.93 -5.31
CA ALA A 416 -39.93 9.06 -4.93
C ALA A 416 -40.86 8.41 -5.97
N GLU A 417 -40.62 8.70 -7.25
CA GLU A 417 -41.34 8.08 -8.37
C GLU A 417 -41.17 6.56 -8.40
N PHE A 418 -39.93 6.08 -8.26
CA PHE A 418 -39.62 4.65 -8.23
C PHE A 418 -40.36 3.93 -7.09
N LYS A 419 -40.41 4.55 -5.90
CA LYS A 419 -41.18 4.03 -4.76
C LYS A 419 -42.67 3.94 -5.03
N GLN A 420 -43.22 4.93 -5.72
CA GLN A 420 -44.65 4.99 -6.00
C GLN A 420 -45.08 3.96 -7.05
N LEU A 421 -44.28 3.76 -8.10
CA LEU A 421 -44.67 2.93 -9.25
C LEU A 421 -44.42 1.43 -9.02
N VAL A 422 -43.37 1.06 -8.27
CA VAL A 422 -42.84 -0.32 -8.35
C VAL A 422 -42.70 -1.03 -6.99
N LEU A 423 -42.58 -0.31 -5.88
CA LEU A 423 -42.48 -0.90 -4.56
C LEU A 423 -43.87 -1.26 -4.03
N ARG A 424 -44.13 -2.56 -3.81
CA ARG A 424 -45.36 -3.09 -3.19
C ARG A 424 -45.24 -3.18 -1.65
N GLY A 425 -44.03 -3.07 -1.11
CA GLY A 425 -43.74 -3.05 0.32
C GLY A 425 -42.33 -2.50 0.61
N PRO A 426 -41.90 -2.36 1.88
CA PRO A 426 -40.62 -1.72 2.23
C PRO A 426 -39.38 -2.46 1.70
N GLN A 427 -39.50 -3.75 1.42
CA GLN A 427 -38.42 -4.63 0.95
C GLN A 427 -38.80 -5.43 -0.29
N HIS A 428 -39.94 -5.15 -0.93
CA HIS A 428 -40.46 -5.97 -2.03
C HIS A 428 -40.94 -5.12 -3.20
N LEU A 429 -40.40 -5.42 -4.38
CA LEU A 429 -40.69 -4.76 -5.65
C LEU A 429 -41.21 -5.77 -6.66
N VAL A 430 -42.22 -5.36 -7.43
CA VAL A 430 -42.86 -6.18 -8.46
C VAL A 430 -43.05 -5.35 -9.72
N VAL A 431 -42.54 -5.84 -10.84
CA VAL A 431 -42.73 -5.26 -12.18
C VAL A 431 -43.50 -6.26 -13.03
N ASP A 432 -44.81 -6.07 -13.16
CA ASP A 432 -45.73 -7.00 -13.82
C ASP A 432 -46.57 -6.37 -14.96
N HIS A 433 -46.40 -5.07 -15.23
CA HIS A 433 -47.15 -4.33 -16.25
C HIS A 433 -46.28 -3.23 -16.89
N ASP A 434 -46.80 -2.63 -17.97
CA ASP A 434 -46.17 -1.49 -18.65
C ASP A 434 -46.09 -0.26 -17.72
N LEU A 435 -44.96 0.42 -17.72
CA LEU A 435 -44.69 1.56 -16.83
C LEU A 435 -44.33 2.82 -17.62
N GLU A 436 -44.91 3.95 -17.18
CA GLU A 436 -44.61 5.29 -17.69
C GLU A 436 -43.91 6.10 -16.60
N PHE A 437 -42.68 6.54 -16.88
CA PHE A 437 -41.83 7.34 -15.99
C PHE A 437 -41.83 8.82 -16.40
N ALA A 438 -41.69 9.71 -15.44
CA ALA A 438 -41.39 11.12 -15.62
C ALA A 438 -39.88 11.39 -15.53
N THR A 439 -39.13 10.54 -14.82
CA THR A 439 -37.67 10.67 -14.66
C THR A 439 -36.89 9.55 -15.35
N LEU A 440 -35.82 9.92 -16.06
CA LEU A 440 -34.94 8.98 -16.76
C LEU A 440 -34.19 8.06 -15.80
N ALA A 441 -33.72 8.62 -14.67
CA ALA A 441 -32.97 7.85 -13.68
C ALA A 441 -33.79 6.71 -13.05
N ALA A 442 -35.10 6.89 -12.84
CA ALA A 442 -35.96 5.82 -12.31
C ALA A 442 -36.12 4.66 -13.31
N ARG A 443 -36.28 4.97 -14.60
CA ARG A 443 -36.33 3.97 -15.67
C ARG A 443 -35.02 3.19 -15.78
N ASP A 444 -33.88 3.89 -15.82
CA ASP A 444 -32.57 3.27 -16.07
C ASP A 444 -32.14 2.37 -14.90
N GLU A 445 -32.43 2.76 -13.67
CA GLU A 445 -32.21 1.91 -12.49
C GLU A 445 -33.08 0.64 -12.52
N LEU A 446 -34.31 0.71 -13.05
CA LEU A 446 -35.16 -0.47 -13.22
C LEU A 446 -34.62 -1.42 -14.29
N VAL A 447 -34.18 -0.88 -15.43
CA VAL A 447 -33.54 -1.68 -16.50
C VAL A 447 -32.25 -2.32 -16.00
N ARG A 448 -31.45 -1.59 -15.22
CA ARG A 448 -30.25 -2.13 -14.57
C ARG A 448 -30.61 -3.25 -13.60
N LEU A 449 -31.67 -3.11 -12.79
CA LEU A 449 -32.12 -4.20 -11.91
C LEU A 449 -32.59 -5.43 -12.69
N TYR A 450 -33.24 -5.25 -13.83
CA TYR A 450 -33.65 -6.39 -14.66
C TYR A 450 -32.46 -7.26 -15.06
N SER A 451 -31.28 -6.67 -15.33
CA SER A 451 -30.08 -7.45 -15.65
C SER A 451 -29.67 -8.44 -14.54
N ALA A 452 -30.01 -8.15 -13.27
CA ALA A 452 -29.75 -9.02 -12.13
C ALA A 452 -30.55 -10.33 -12.18
N THR A 453 -31.62 -10.43 -12.98
CA THR A 453 -32.37 -11.69 -13.17
C THR A 453 -31.52 -12.83 -13.73
N ASN A 454 -30.42 -12.51 -14.42
CA ASN A 454 -29.51 -13.50 -15.03
C ASN A 454 -28.35 -13.93 -14.11
N TYR A 455 -28.30 -13.46 -12.87
CA TYR A 455 -27.20 -13.72 -11.93
C TYR A 455 -27.70 -14.42 -10.66
N HIS A 456 -26.84 -15.21 -10.05
CA HIS A 456 -27.09 -15.89 -8.77
C HIS A 456 -26.47 -15.17 -7.55
N HIS A 457 -25.58 -14.20 -7.80
CA HIS A 457 -24.94 -13.37 -6.77
C HIS A 457 -25.39 -11.92 -6.92
N TYR A 458 -26.07 -11.38 -5.91
CA TYR A 458 -26.71 -10.07 -5.96
C TYR A 458 -25.91 -8.95 -5.27
N ALA A 459 -24.79 -9.26 -4.63
CA ALA A 459 -24.00 -8.31 -3.84
C ALA A 459 -23.47 -7.10 -4.66
N SER A 460 -23.27 -7.28 -5.97
CA SER A 460 -22.83 -6.23 -6.89
C SER A 460 -23.97 -5.34 -7.40
N PHE A 461 -25.23 -5.69 -7.12
CA PHE A 461 -26.41 -4.95 -7.57
C PHE A 461 -26.96 -4.07 -6.45
N THR A 462 -27.02 -2.77 -6.71
CA THR A 462 -27.66 -1.79 -5.85
C THR A 462 -28.62 -0.92 -6.65
N ILE A 463 -29.71 -0.48 -6.03
CA ILE A 463 -30.62 0.50 -6.62
C ILE A 463 -30.79 1.63 -5.64
N PHE A 464 -30.47 2.86 -6.09
CA PHE A 464 -30.49 4.04 -5.23
C PHE A 464 -29.77 3.82 -3.87
N GLY A 465 -28.71 2.99 -3.84
CA GLY A 465 -27.93 2.67 -2.64
C GLY A 465 -28.48 1.54 -1.76
N ARG A 466 -29.61 0.90 -2.13
CA ARG A 466 -30.11 -0.29 -1.43
C ARG A 466 -29.56 -1.57 -2.03
N ALA A 467 -29.07 -2.47 -1.17
CA ALA A 467 -28.57 -3.78 -1.57
C ALA A 467 -29.72 -4.70 -1.99
N VAL A 468 -29.52 -5.41 -3.11
CA VAL A 468 -30.47 -6.38 -3.63
C VAL A 468 -30.15 -7.75 -3.03
N ARG A 469 -31.15 -8.40 -2.43
CA ARG A 469 -31.00 -9.72 -1.80
C ARG A 469 -31.37 -10.86 -2.74
N ARG A 470 -32.39 -10.64 -3.59
CA ARG A 470 -32.88 -11.63 -4.54
C ARG A 470 -33.62 -10.95 -5.67
N VAL A 471 -33.47 -11.45 -6.89
CA VAL A 471 -34.28 -11.05 -8.06
C VAL A 471 -34.76 -12.31 -8.76
N GLN A 472 -36.03 -12.34 -9.14
CA GLN A 472 -36.62 -13.49 -9.83
C GLN A 472 -37.50 -13.02 -10.98
N GLN A 473 -37.32 -13.61 -12.16
CA GLN A 473 -38.19 -13.38 -13.29
C GLN A 473 -39.57 -13.98 -13.03
N LEU A 474 -40.64 -13.27 -13.41
CA LEU A 474 -42.00 -13.77 -13.31
C LEU A 474 -42.21 -14.93 -14.28
N SER A 475 -42.93 -15.96 -13.83
CA SER A 475 -43.14 -17.21 -14.59
C SER A 475 -43.96 -17.03 -15.88
N ARG A 476 -44.54 -15.84 -16.12
CA ARG A 476 -45.24 -15.48 -17.36
C ARG A 476 -44.44 -14.39 -18.09
N PRO A 477 -43.69 -14.73 -19.14
CA PRO A 477 -42.93 -13.76 -19.91
C PRO A 477 -43.86 -12.99 -20.85
N ILE A 478 -44.52 -11.97 -20.32
CA ILE A 478 -45.20 -10.95 -21.13
C ILE A 478 -44.19 -9.82 -21.31
N PRO A 479 -43.87 -9.41 -22.56
CA PRO A 479 -43.00 -8.27 -22.79
C PRO A 479 -43.60 -7.00 -22.17
N LEU A 480 -42.80 -6.27 -21.40
CA LEU A 480 -43.24 -5.06 -20.71
C LEU A 480 -42.61 -3.83 -21.35
N ARG A 481 -43.42 -2.80 -21.60
CA ARG A 481 -42.98 -1.51 -22.12
C ARG A 481 -42.68 -0.54 -20.99
N LEU A 482 -41.47 0.00 -20.99
CA LEU A 482 -41.03 1.09 -20.13
C LEU A 482 -40.84 2.35 -20.99
N HIS A 483 -41.58 3.41 -20.69
CA HIS A 483 -41.50 4.67 -21.42
C HIS A 483 -41.20 5.83 -20.48
N CYS A 484 -40.44 6.82 -20.92
CA CYS A 484 -40.23 8.06 -20.17
C CYS A 484 -40.87 9.24 -20.90
N ARG A 485 -41.61 10.08 -20.19
CA ARG A 485 -42.26 11.29 -20.71
C ARG A 485 -41.21 12.22 -21.33
N GLY A 486 -41.46 12.64 -22.57
CA GLY A 486 -40.55 13.48 -23.33
C GLY A 486 -39.59 12.71 -24.26
N GLU A 487 -39.51 11.39 -24.16
CA GLU A 487 -38.73 10.58 -25.10
C GLU A 487 -39.56 9.99 -26.25
N LYS A 488 -38.94 9.90 -27.43
CA LYS A 488 -39.52 9.23 -28.61
C LYS A 488 -39.39 7.71 -28.57
N TYR A 489 -38.52 7.17 -27.73
CA TYR A 489 -38.19 5.74 -27.68
C TYR A 489 -38.76 5.11 -26.41
N SER A 490 -39.09 3.81 -26.46
CA SER A 490 -39.52 3.01 -25.32
C SER A 490 -38.63 1.78 -25.19
N VAL A 491 -38.31 1.38 -23.97
CA VAL A 491 -37.54 0.18 -23.66
C VAL A 491 -38.50 -0.98 -23.46
N TYR A 492 -38.21 -2.15 -24.03
CA TYR A 492 -39.03 -3.35 -23.85
C TYR A 492 -38.24 -4.39 -23.07
N LEU A 493 -38.79 -4.81 -21.93
CA LEU A 493 -38.26 -5.93 -21.16
C LEU A 493 -38.87 -7.24 -21.67
N PRO A 494 -38.08 -8.31 -21.84
CA PRO A 494 -38.59 -9.62 -22.28
C PRO A 494 -39.62 -10.24 -21.34
N ALA A 495 -39.56 -9.93 -20.04
CA ALA A 495 -40.50 -10.40 -19.03
C ALA A 495 -40.52 -9.46 -17.81
N GLY A 496 -41.58 -9.57 -17.01
CA GLY A 496 -41.63 -8.98 -15.67
C GLY A 496 -40.77 -9.73 -14.65
N PHE A 497 -40.55 -9.10 -13.49
CA PHE A 497 -39.69 -9.64 -12.44
C PHE A 497 -40.05 -9.08 -11.06
N GLU A 498 -39.60 -9.78 -10.02
CA GLU A 498 -39.72 -9.40 -8.61
C GLU A 498 -38.34 -9.27 -7.98
N ALA A 499 -38.19 -8.34 -7.04
CA ALA A 499 -36.95 -8.16 -6.30
C ALA A 499 -37.19 -7.91 -4.80
N TRP A 500 -36.28 -8.44 -4.00
CA TRP A 500 -36.26 -8.28 -2.55
C TRP A 500 -35.01 -7.52 -2.12
N PHE A 501 -35.19 -6.56 -1.20
CA PHE A 501 -34.13 -5.71 -0.66
C PHE A 501 -33.89 -6.01 0.83
N GLU A 502 -32.73 -5.61 1.32
CA GLU A 502 -32.46 -5.53 2.76
C GLU A 502 -33.20 -4.35 3.45
#